data_AF-A0A6I4QH75-F1
#
_entry.id   AF-A0A6I4QH75-F1
#
_cell.length_a   1.000
_cell.length_b   1.000
_cell.length_c   1.000
_cell.angle_alpha   90.00
_cell.angle_beta   90.00
_cell.angle_gamma   90.00
#
_symmetry.space_group_name_H-M   'P 1'
#
loop_
_entity.id
_entity.type
_entity.pdbx_description
1 polymer ?
#
loop_
_entity_poly.entity_id
_entity_poly.type
_entity_poly.pdbx_seq_one_letter_code
_entity_poly.pdbx_strand_id
1 'polypeptide(L)'
;CQVFSKNIQTITLPPKAQQPVAALLSNSSTRCIGTYLIDLPIEFKVNEEGYFDYQSNPLITIATKQQYLPPFKQMIARREQELKNTKPVDP
;
A
#
# COMPACT_ATOMS: atom_id res chain seq x y z
N CYS A 1 -7.78 -5.37 -9.49
CA CYS A 1 -6.34 -5.16 -9.74
C CYS A 1 -6.10 -5.47 -11.22
N GLN A 2 -5.51 -4.55 -11.99
CA GLN A 2 -5.25 -4.70 -13.42
C GLN A 2 -3.83 -5.25 -13.64
N VAL A 3 -3.66 -6.07 -14.68
CA VAL A 3 -2.34 -6.60 -15.08
C VAL A 3 -1.58 -5.52 -15.83
N PHE A 4 -0.30 -5.35 -15.50
CA PHE A 4 0.60 -4.36 -16.12
C PHE A 4 0.69 -4.59 -17.65
N SER A 5 0.55 -3.54 -18.46
CA SER A 5 0.66 -3.61 -19.93
C SER A 5 1.62 -2.58 -20.54
N LYS A 6 2.42 -1.82 -19.76
CA LYS A 6 3.46 -0.92 -20.29
C LYS A 6 4.76 -0.90 -19.48
N ASN A 7 5.88 -0.97 -20.21
CA ASN A 7 7.27 -0.66 -19.85
C ASN A 7 7.72 -1.00 -18.42
N ILE A 8 7.74 -2.29 -18.10
CA ILE A 8 8.59 -2.80 -17.02
C ILE A 8 10.03 -2.71 -17.53
N GLN A 9 10.86 -1.88 -16.89
CA GLN A 9 12.30 -1.89 -17.19
C GLN A 9 12.87 -3.24 -16.74
N THR A 10 13.27 -4.07 -17.70
CA THR A 10 13.92 -5.35 -17.40
C THR A 10 15.39 -5.09 -17.07
N ILE A 11 15.80 -5.41 -15.85
CA ILE A 11 17.22 -5.38 -15.47
C ILE A 11 17.80 -6.78 -15.57
N THR A 12 19.00 -6.89 -16.14
CA THR A 12 19.77 -8.14 -16.09
C THR A 12 20.59 -8.16 -14.81
N LEU A 13 20.31 -9.13 -13.93
CA LEU A 13 21.06 -9.31 -12.70
C LEU A 13 22.47 -9.86 -12.99
N PRO A 14 23.52 -9.42 -12.26
CA PRO A 14 24.83 -10.05 -12.30
C PRO A 14 24.75 -11.56 -11.95
N PRO A 15 25.61 -12.43 -12.51
CA PRO A 15 25.50 -13.89 -12.33
C PRO A 15 25.40 -14.33 -10.86
N LYS A 16 26.17 -13.68 -9.97
CA LYS A 16 26.17 -13.99 -8.52
C LYS A 16 24.84 -13.69 -7.82
N ALA A 17 24.03 -12.78 -8.37
CA ALA A 17 22.75 -12.38 -7.79
C ALA A 17 21.56 -13.16 -8.37
N GLN A 18 21.73 -13.85 -9.50
CA GLN A 18 20.63 -14.56 -10.17
C GLN A 18 20.05 -15.70 -9.32
N GLN A 19 20.90 -16.60 -8.80
CA GLN A 19 20.43 -17.76 -8.04
C GLN A 19 19.75 -17.37 -6.70
N PRO A 20 20.29 -16.47 -5.87
CA PRO A 20 19.63 -16.06 -4.63
C PRO A 20 18.29 -15.36 -4.88
N VAL A 21 18.21 -14.49 -5.90
CA VAL A 21 16.96 -13.79 -6.23
C VAL A 21 15.92 -14.77 -6.79
N ALA A 22 16.32 -15.72 -7.64
CA ALA A 22 15.42 -16.75 -8.14
C ALA A 22 14.87 -17.63 -6.99
N ALA A 23 15.72 -18.00 -6.02
CA ALA A 23 15.29 -18.76 -4.85
C ALA A 23 14.28 -17.96 -4.01
N LEU A 24 14.52 -16.67 -3.77
CA LEU A 24 13.62 -15.77 -3.04
C LEU A 24 12.25 -15.63 -3.74
N LEU A 25 12.25 -15.54 -5.07
CA LEU A 25 11.03 -15.40 -5.87
C LEU A 25 10.31 -16.73 -6.13
N SER A 26 10.95 -17.88 -5.88
CA SER A 26 10.31 -19.19 -6.10
C SER A 26 9.12 -19.43 -5.15
N ASN A 27 9.11 -18.76 -4.00
CA ASN A 27 8.04 -18.79 -3.01
C ASN A 27 7.36 -17.43 -2.90
N SER A 28 6.89 -16.90 -4.03
CA SER A 28 6.16 -15.64 -4.09
C SER A 28 4.64 -15.85 -4.10
N SER A 29 3.92 -14.82 -3.69
CA SER A 29 2.47 -14.75 -3.86
C SER A 29 2.05 -13.40 -4.39
N THR A 30 0.99 -13.39 -5.20
CA THR A 30 0.47 -12.15 -5.79
C THR A 30 -0.12 -11.25 -4.71
N ARG A 31 0.29 -9.98 -4.73
CA ARG A 31 -0.18 -8.91 -3.85
C ARG A 31 -0.79 -7.77 -4.69
N CYS A 32 -1.81 -7.11 -4.17
CA CYS A 32 -2.34 -5.88 -4.78
C CYS A 32 -1.68 -4.65 -4.15
N ILE A 33 -1.11 -3.77 -4.97
CA ILE A 33 -0.60 -2.46 -4.56
C ILE A 33 -1.26 -1.40 -5.42
N GLY A 34 -2.12 -0.56 -4.82
CA GLY A 34 -2.97 0.36 -5.56
C GLY A 34 -3.84 -0.38 -6.57
N THR A 35 -3.67 -0.09 -7.85
CA THR A 35 -4.38 -0.77 -8.96
C THR A 35 -3.63 -1.99 -9.51
N TYR A 36 -2.42 -2.26 -9.03
CA TYR A 36 -1.49 -3.23 -9.63
C TYR A 36 -1.48 -4.58 -8.93
N LEU A 37 -1.11 -5.63 -9.68
CA LEU A 37 -0.76 -6.96 -9.17
C LEU A 37 0.76 -7.13 -9.26
N ILE A 38 1.39 -7.51 -8.15
CA ILE A 38 2.84 -7.73 -8.06
C ILE A 38 3.08 -9.02 -7.28
N ASP A 39 3.93 -9.90 -7.80
CA ASP A 39 4.39 -11.08 -7.06
C ASP A 39 5.52 -10.68 -6.11
N LEU A 40 5.31 -10.92 -4.82
CA LEU A 40 6.29 -10.64 -3.77
C LEU A 40 6.57 -11.93 -2.98
N PRO A 41 7.80 -12.11 -2.45
CA PRO A 41 8.12 -13.21 -1.55
C PRO A 41 7.12 -13.27 -0.40
N ILE A 42 6.71 -14.47 0.03
CA ILE A 42 5.72 -14.60 1.12
C ILE A 42 6.19 -13.98 2.43
N GLU A 43 7.50 -13.89 2.63
CA GLU A 43 8.14 -13.29 3.80
C GLU A 43 8.08 -11.75 3.76
N PHE A 44 7.73 -11.15 2.62
CA PHE A 44 7.56 -9.72 2.49
C PHE A 44 6.42 -9.24 3.41
N LYS A 45 6.79 -8.43 4.39
CA LYS A 45 5.86 -7.76 5.30
C LYS A 45 5.92 -6.26 5.04
N VAL A 46 4.74 -5.67 4.87
CA VAL A 46 4.62 -4.21 4.91
C VAL A 46 4.88 -3.73 6.33
N ASN A 47 5.41 -2.51 6.46
CA ASN A 47 5.51 -1.86 7.75
C ASN A 47 4.11 -1.66 8.35
N GLU A 48 4.05 -1.47 9.67
CA GLU A 48 2.78 -1.19 10.35
C GLU A 48 2.10 0.09 9.84
N GLU A 49 2.86 0.97 9.18
CA GLU A 49 2.38 2.18 8.52
C GLU A 49 2.77 2.16 7.04
N GLY A 50 1.82 2.54 6.19
CA GLY A 50 1.99 2.69 4.75
C GLY A 50 1.49 4.05 4.27
N TYR A 51 2.16 4.59 3.26
CA TYR A 51 1.76 5.84 2.60
C TYR A 51 1.59 5.57 1.11
N PHE A 52 0.48 6.05 0.56
CA PHE A 52 0.21 6.04 -0.87
C PHE A 52 -0.08 7.46 -1.33
N ASP A 53 0.87 8.03 -2.07
CA ASP A 53 0.75 9.36 -2.64
C ASP A 53 0.12 9.29 -4.03
N TYR A 54 -1.07 9.86 -4.15
CA TYR A 54 -1.75 10.07 -5.41
C TYR A 54 -1.40 11.46 -5.93
N GLN A 55 -0.67 11.51 -7.05
CA GLN A 55 -0.31 12.75 -7.72
C GLN A 55 -1.56 13.43 -8.32
N SER A 56 -2.21 14.25 -7.50
CA SER A 56 -3.29 15.17 -7.87
C SER A 56 -2.90 16.60 -7.47
N ASN A 57 -3.75 17.57 -7.84
CA ASN A 57 -3.66 18.93 -7.32
C ASN A 57 -4.96 19.24 -6.55
N PRO A 58 -4.95 19.24 -5.20
CA PRO A 58 -3.81 19.06 -4.29
C PRO A 58 -3.29 17.61 -4.25
N LEU A 59 -2.04 17.42 -3.80
CA LEU A 59 -1.48 16.09 -3.56
C LEU A 59 -2.32 15.37 -2.51
N ILE A 60 -2.75 14.14 -2.81
CA ILE A 60 -3.52 13.33 -1.86
C ILE A 60 -2.60 12.23 -1.33
N THR A 61 -2.35 12.24 -0.02
CA THR A 61 -1.64 11.16 0.67
C THR A 61 -2.64 10.31 1.44
N ILE A 62 -2.70 9.03 1.11
CA ILE A 62 -3.47 8.03 1.86
C ILE A 62 -2.52 7.33 2.82
N ALA A 63 -2.68 7.57 4.11
CA ALA A 63 -1.95 6.86 5.16
C ALA A 63 -2.77 5.66 5.65
N THR A 64 -2.11 4.51 5.76
CA THR A 64 -2.67 3.31 6.39
C THR A 64 -1.84 2.96 7.61
N LYS A 65 -2.51 2.51 8.67
CA LYS A 65 -1.84 2.06 9.89
C LYS A 65 -2.55 0.84 10.44
N GLN A 66 -1.80 -0.21 10.76
CA GLN A 66 -2.34 -1.35 11.48
C GLN A 66 -2.68 -0.93 12.92
N GLN A 67 -3.93 -1.15 13.32
CA GLN A 67 -4.41 -0.82 14.66
C GLN A 67 -5.21 -1.99 15.24
N TYR A 68 -5.20 -2.11 16.57
CA TYR A 68 -6.09 -3.03 17.25
C TYR A 68 -7.55 -2.55 17.09
N LEU A 69 -8.49 -3.49 16.95
CA LEU A 69 -9.87 -3.18 16.57
C LEU A 69 -10.60 -2.24 17.55
N PRO A 70 -10.50 -2.37 18.88
CA PRO A 70 -11.16 -1.47 19.81
C PRO A 70 -10.65 -0.01 19.74
N PRO A 71 -9.34 0.29 19.78
CA PRO A 71 -8.85 1.65 19.52
C PRO A 71 -9.31 2.24 18.19
N PHE A 72 -9.32 1.43 17.13
CA PHE A 72 -9.81 1.86 15.82
C PHE A 72 -11.28 2.27 15.86
N LYS A 73 -12.15 1.46 16.47
CA LYS A 73 -13.57 1.79 16.64
C LYS A 73 -13.78 3.08 17.43
N GLN A 74 -13.00 3.27 18.50
CA GLN A 74 -13.07 4.47 19.32
C GLN A 74 -12.65 5.72 18.51
N MET A 75 -11.59 5.61 17.71
CA MET A 75 -11.13 6.70 16.83
C MET A 75 -12.22 7.11 15.83
N ILE A 76 -12.86 6.14 15.16
CA ILE A 76 -13.93 6.42 14.20
C ILE A 76 -15.12 7.11 14.88
N ALA A 77 -15.60 6.57 16.01
CA ALA A 77 -16.72 7.15 16.74
C ALA A 77 -16.45 8.61 17.17
N ARG A 78 -15.23 8.89 17.67
CA ARG A 78 -14.83 10.26 18.03
C ARG A 78 -14.83 11.18 16.81
N ARG A 79 -14.25 10.73 15.69
CA ARG A 79 -14.17 11.54 14.47
C ARG A 79 -15.55 11.86 13.89
N GLU A 80 -16.48 10.91 13.93
CA GLU A 80 -17.87 11.13 13.51
C GLU A 80 -18.57 12.19 14.37
N GLN A 81 -18.37 12.17 15.69
CA GLN A 81 -18.94 13.16 16.60
C GLN A 81 -18.33 14.55 16.35
N GLU A 82 -17.02 14.65 16.16
CA GLU A 82 -16.34 15.90 15.80
C GLU A 82 -16.90 16.48 14.50
N LEU A 83 -17.07 15.65 13.47
CA LEU A 83 -17.61 16.07 12.17
C LEU A 83 -19.04 16.60 12.27
N LYS A 84 -19.92 15.94 13.03
CA LYS A 84 -21.31 16.40 13.26
C LYS A 84 -21.37 17.78 13.92
N ASN A 85 -20.36 18.12 14.72
CA ASN A 85 -20.28 19.38 15.45
C ASN A 85 -19.51 20.47 14.66
N THR A 86 -18.93 20.14 13.51
CA THR A 86 -18.17 21.08 12.68
C THR A 86 -19.08 21.69 11.61
N LYS A 87 -19.06 23.01 11.45
CA LYS A 87 -19.78 23.67 10.35
C LYS A 87 -19.06 23.43 9.02
N PRO A 88 -19.78 23.18 7.91
CA PRO A 88 -19.17 23.12 6.58
C PRO A 88 -18.42 24.42 6.27
N VAL A 89 -17.29 24.30 5.58
CA VAL A 89 -16.49 25.46 5.15
C VAL A 89 -17.18 26.18 3.98
N ASP A 90 -18.02 25.48 3.23
CA ASP A 90 -18.90 26.01 2.17
C ASP A 90 -20.26 25.30 2.27
N PRO A 91 -21.36 25.98 2.69
CA PRO A 91 -22.66 25.36 2.93
C PRO A 91 -23.45 25.00 1.66
#